data_AF-A0A1Y4VIB1-F1
#
_entry.id   AF-A0A1Y4VIB1-F1
#
_cell.length_a   1.000
_cell.length_b   1.000
_cell.length_c   1.000
_cell.angle_alpha   90.00
_cell.angle_beta   90.00
_cell.angle_gamma   90.00
#
_symmetry.space_group_name_H-M   'P 1'
#
loop_
_entity.id
_entity.type
_entity.pdbx_description
1 polymer ?
#
loop_
_entity_poly.entity_id
_entity_poly.type
_entity_poly.pdbx_seq_one_letter_code
_entity_poly.pdbx_strand_id
1 'polypeptide(L)'
;MTIPSQGQTLYGKRISSLIGSDVKVYEDGTVTGTLKHVTGYTGFNESVPEEQEGYFFPFKLTKSGTNITFKKNGSETKQSIPWEADNVFRVTKGDTFEVLVDEESVVTFNFAQATFEK
;
A
#
# COMPACT_ATOMS: atom_id res chain seq x y z
N MET A 1 11.73 1.26 -3.77
CA MET A 1 10.80 0.80 -2.71
C MET A 1 11.16 -0.62 -2.28
N THR A 2 10.76 -1.06 -1.08
CA THR A 2 10.87 -2.45 -0.63
C THR A 2 9.56 -2.95 -0.02
N ILE A 3 9.26 -4.25 -0.14
CA ILE A 3 8.16 -4.88 0.61
C ILE A 3 8.65 -5.13 2.05
N PRO A 4 7.94 -4.65 3.09
CA PRO A 4 8.30 -4.95 4.47
C PRO A 4 8.35 -6.45 4.75
N SER A 5 9.23 -6.85 5.66
CA SER A 5 9.39 -8.26 6.03
C SER A 5 8.11 -8.82 6.66
N GLN A 6 7.84 -10.10 6.42
CA GLN A 6 6.63 -10.79 6.91
C GLN A 6 6.47 -10.74 8.45
N GLY A 7 7.59 -10.61 9.18
CA GLY A 7 7.61 -10.52 10.64
C GLY A 7 7.30 -9.13 11.20
N GLN A 8 7.38 -8.07 10.39
CA GLN A 8 7.12 -6.70 10.84
C GLN A 8 5.62 -6.45 11.08
N THR A 9 5.36 -5.39 11.83
CA THR A 9 4.02 -4.88 12.11
C THR A 9 3.94 -3.44 11.63
N LEU A 10 2.90 -3.10 10.87
CA LEU A 10 2.56 -1.73 10.50
C LEU A 10 1.16 -1.42 11.02
N TYR A 11 0.98 -0.26 11.62
CA TYR A 11 -0.28 0.21 12.20
C TYR A 11 -1.02 -0.84 13.06
N GLY A 12 -0.26 -1.69 13.77
CA GLY A 12 -0.83 -2.74 14.63
C GLY A 12 -1.23 -4.04 13.93
N LYS A 13 -0.96 -4.23 12.62
CA LYS A 13 -1.12 -5.52 11.93
C LYS A 13 0.20 -6.07 11.39
N ARG A 14 0.37 -7.38 11.53
CA ARG A 14 1.54 -8.10 11.03
C ARG A 14 1.47 -8.21 9.51
N ILE A 15 2.58 -7.98 8.82
CA ILE A 15 2.64 -8.00 7.35
C ILE A 15 2.17 -9.34 6.78
N SER A 16 2.51 -10.46 7.43
CA SER A 16 2.04 -11.79 7.02
C SER A 16 0.52 -11.99 7.07
N SER A 17 -0.19 -11.12 7.78
CA SER A 17 -1.66 -11.10 7.79
C SER A 17 -2.25 -10.26 6.65
N LEU A 18 -1.47 -9.36 6.04
CA LEU A 18 -1.91 -8.49 4.94
C LEU A 18 -1.63 -9.11 3.57
N ILE A 19 -0.44 -9.71 3.40
CA ILE A 19 0.05 -10.22 2.13
C ILE A 19 0.75 -11.57 2.28
N GLY A 20 0.80 -12.34 1.19
CA GLY A 20 1.62 -13.55 1.08
C GLY A 20 3.10 -13.25 0.86
N SER A 21 3.95 -14.24 1.09
CA SER A 21 5.40 -14.15 0.84
C SER A 21 5.76 -14.19 -0.66
N ASP A 22 4.79 -14.46 -1.51
CA ASP A 22 4.87 -14.49 -2.98
C ASP A 22 4.72 -13.11 -3.63
N VAL A 23 4.34 -12.07 -2.85
CA VAL A 23 4.09 -10.72 -3.38
C VAL A 23 5.35 -10.09 -3.95
N LYS A 24 5.21 -9.51 -5.15
CA LYS A 24 6.26 -8.81 -5.89
C LYS A 24 5.71 -7.58 -6.61
N VAL A 25 6.57 -6.59 -6.77
CA VAL A 25 6.33 -5.38 -7.58
C VAL A 25 7.40 -5.33 -8.67
N TYR A 26 6.98 -5.27 -9.93
CA TYR A 26 7.89 -5.17 -11.08
C TYR A 26 8.22 -3.70 -11.39
N GLU A 27 9.22 -3.48 -12.24
CA GLU A 27 9.68 -2.13 -12.62
C GLU A 27 8.59 -1.29 -13.29
N ASP A 28 7.65 -1.93 -13.98
CA ASP A 28 6.48 -1.28 -14.61
C ASP A 28 5.34 -0.96 -13.62
N GLY A 29 5.54 -1.28 -12.33
CA GLY A 29 4.56 -1.12 -11.27
C GLY A 29 3.56 -2.28 -11.15
N THR A 30 3.61 -3.30 -12.00
CA THR A 30 2.74 -4.47 -11.88
C THR A 30 2.93 -5.15 -10.53
N VAL A 31 1.84 -5.39 -9.81
CA VAL A 31 1.82 -6.14 -8.56
C VAL A 31 1.28 -7.55 -8.81
N THR A 32 2.03 -8.55 -8.36
CA THR A 32 1.61 -9.95 -8.37
C THR A 32 1.72 -10.57 -6.98
N GLY A 33 1.12 -11.74 -6.81
CA GLY A 33 1.09 -12.49 -5.55
C GLY A 33 -0.20 -12.28 -4.77
N THR A 34 -0.23 -12.74 -3.52
CA THR A 34 -1.46 -12.88 -2.74
C THR A 34 -1.68 -11.71 -1.77
N LEU A 35 -2.80 -11.01 -1.91
CA LEU A 35 -3.38 -10.07 -0.93
C LEU A 35 -4.44 -10.82 -0.12
N LYS A 36 -4.35 -10.76 1.20
CA LYS A 36 -5.27 -11.45 2.11
C LYS A 36 -6.38 -10.50 2.55
N HIS A 37 -7.58 -11.03 2.70
CA HIS A 37 -8.67 -10.28 3.30
C HIS A 37 -8.42 -10.10 4.81
N VAL A 38 -8.50 -8.86 5.27
CA VAL A 38 -8.22 -8.48 6.66
C VAL A 38 -9.45 -7.83 7.25
N THR A 39 -9.77 -8.17 8.49
CA THR A 39 -10.81 -7.54 9.30
C THR A 39 -10.20 -6.93 10.57
N GLY A 40 -10.86 -5.93 11.15
CA GLY A 40 -10.46 -5.31 12.42
C GLY A 40 -9.08 -4.66 12.38
N TYR A 41 -8.69 -4.04 11.26
CA TYR A 41 -7.46 -3.27 11.12
C TYR A 41 -7.63 -1.83 11.62
N THR A 42 -7.92 -1.68 12.91
CA THR A 42 -8.21 -0.38 13.55
C THR A 42 -7.14 0.69 13.31
N GLY A 43 -5.86 0.32 13.36
CA GLY A 43 -4.76 1.27 13.16
C GLY A 43 -4.64 1.81 11.73
N PHE A 44 -5.31 1.22 10.73
CA PHE A 44 -5.36 1.80 9.39
C PHE A 44 -6.20 3.09 9.38
N ASN A 45 -7.36 3.07 10.03
CA ASN A 45 -8.18 4.24 10.27
C ASN A 45 -9.11 4.00 11.47
N GLU A 46 -8.78 4.60 12.62
CA GLU A 46 -9.54 4.39 13.86
C GLU A 46 -10.95 4.99 13.80
N SER A 47 -11.15 6.03 12.98
CA SER A 47 -12.40 6.80 12.92
C SER A 47 -13.38 6.30 11.86
N VAL A 48 -12.96 5.46 10.92
CA VAL A 48 -13.79 4.97 9.81
C VAL A 48 -13.81 3.44 9.82
N PRO A 49 -14.78 2.80 10.51
CA PRO A 49 -14.88 1.35 10.65
C PRO A 49 -14.87 0.60 9.30
N GLU A 50 -15.48 1.17 8.27
CA GLU A 50 -15.56 0.57 6.93
C GLU A 50 -14.19 0.45 6.23
N GLU A 51 -13.20 1.22 6.67
CA GLU A 51 -11.82 1.16 6.18
C GLU A 51 -10.95 0.15 6.93
N GLN A 52 -11.45 -0.39 8.05
CA GLN A 52 -10.73 -1.38 8.87
C GLN A 52 -10.87 -2.81 8.34
N GLU A 53 -11.60 -2.99 7.24
CA GLU A 53 -11.81 -4.27 6.56
C GLU A 53 -11.51 -4.16 5.06
N GLY A 54 -10.87 -5.17 4.49
CA GLY A 54 -10.56 -5.26 3.06
C GLY A 54 -9.16 -5.82 2.81
N TYR A 55 -8.57 -5.41 1.68
CA TYR A 55 -7.23 -5.83 1.27
C TYR A 55 -6.26 -4.69 1.42
N PHE A 56 -5.09 -4.97 1.98
CA PHE A 56 -4.12 -3.95 2.34
C PHE A 56 -2.75 -4.30 1.77
N PHE A 57 -2.12 -3.33 1.13
CA PHE A 57 -0.81 -3.46 0.52
C PHE A 57 0.21 -2.60 1.26
N PRO A 58 1.14 -3.22 2.03
CA PRO A 58 2.20 -2.51 2.71
C PRO A 58 3.43 -2.31 1.80
N PHE A 59 4.05 -1.14 1.87
CA PHE A 59 5.30 -0.84 1.16
C PHE A 59 6.16 0.13 1.95
N LYS A 60 7.47 0.13 1.66
CA LYS A 60 8.42 1.09 2.21
C LYS A 60 9.09 1.88 1.09
N LEU A 61 9.07 3.20 1.18
CA LEU A 61 9.79 4.09 0.28
C LEU A 61 11.29 4.07 0.61
N THR A 62 12.10 3.99 -0.44
CA THR A 62 13.56 4.07 -0.35
C THR A 62 14.08 5.47 -0.63
N LYS A 63 13.30 6.29 -1.34
CA LYS A 63 13.59 7.71 -1.56
C LYS A 63 12.95 8.53 -0.44
N SER A 64 13.76 9.31 0.25
CA SER A 64 13.33 10.29 1.24
C SER A 64 12.97 11.62 0.57
N GLY A 65 12.19 12.42 1.29
CA GLY A 65 11.80 13.77 0.89
C GLY A 65 11.09 14.48 2.06
N THR A 66 10.41 15.57 1.74
CA THR A 66 9.65 16.35 2.73
C THR A 66 8.18 15.97 2.72
N ASN A 67 7.61 15.84 1.53
CA ASN A 67 6.18 15.61 1.33
C ASN A 67 5.92 14.40 0.44
N ILE A 68 4.76 13.77 0.64
CA ILE A 68 4.24 12.69 -0.19
C ILE A 68 2.88 13.09 -0.77
N THR A 69 2.65 12.73 -2.03
CA THR A 69 1.33 12.77 -2.68
C THR A 69 0.98 11.37 -3.19
N PHE A 70 -0.26 10.95 -2.96
CA PHE A 70 -0.79 9.69 -3.46
C PHE A 70 -1.89 9.95 -4.48
N LYS A 71 -1.71 9.39 -5.68
CA LYS A 71 -2.77 9.30 -6.67
C LYS A 71 -3.32 7.89 -6.69
N LYS A 72 -4.64 7.77 -6.67
CA LYS A 72 -5.37 6.52 -6.89
C LYS A 72 -6.14 6.66 -8.19
N ASN A 73 -5.93 5.73 -9.13
CA ASN A 73 -6.63 5.72 -10.41
C ASN A 73 -6.52 7.06 -11.18
N GLY A 74 -5.34 7.69 -11.12
CA GLY A 74 -5.05 8.97 -11.75
C GLY A 74 -5.44 10.22 -10.95
N SER A 75 -6.23 10.08 -9.88
CA SER A 75 -6.70 11.21 -9.06
C SER A 75 -5.97 11.32 -7.73
N GLU A 76 -5.59 12.53 -7.33
CA GLU A 76 -4.99 12.79 -6.02
C GLU A 76 -5.97 12.46 -4.89
N THR A 77 -5.51 11.68 -3.91
CA THR A 77 -6.30 11.25 -2.73
C THR A 77 -5.72 11.76 -1.42
N LYS A 78 -4.40 11.94 -1.37
CA LYS A 78 -3.68 12.67 -0.34
C LYS A 78 -2.63 13.52 -1.04
N GLN A 79 -2.54 14.79 -0.68
CA GLN A 79 -1.64 15.73 -1.34
C GLN A 79 -0.76 16.42 -0.29
N SER A 80 0.54 16.46 -0.57
CA SER A 80 1.54 17.16 0.25
C SER A 80 1.46 16.85 1.74
N ILE A 81 1.23 15.57 2.08
CA ILE A 81 1.28 15.11 3.47
C ILE A 81 2.74 14.95 3.91
N PRO A 82 3.05 15.04 5.22
CA PRO A 82 4.40 14.78 5.71
C PRO A 82 4.92 13.43 5.23
N TRP A 83 6.21 13.38 4.84
CA TRP A 83 6.83 12.16 4.37
C TRP A 83 6.91 11.10 5.48
N GLU A 84 6.53 9.87 5.13
CA GLU A 84 6.68 8.67 5.95
C GLU A 84 7.29 7.56 5.09
N ALA A 85 8.23 6.80 5.65
CA ALA A 85 8.89 5.72 4.93
C ALA A 85 7.95 4.53 4.68
N ASP A 86 7.29 4.06 5.75
CA ASP A 86 6.46 2.86 5.75
C ASP A 86 5.01 3.29 5.52
N ASN A 87 4.33 2.70 4.54
CA ASN A 87 2.99 3.12 4.13
C ASN A 87 2.13 1.89 3.84
N VAL A 88 0.81 2.07 3.94
CA VAL A 88 -0.17 1.02 3.62
C VAL A 88 -1.28 1.63 2.76
N PHE A 89 -1.61 0.95 1.65
CA PHE A 89 -2.80 1.25 0.87
C PHE A 89 -3.90 0.23 1.12
N ARG A 90 -5.15 0.68 1.21
CA ARG A 90 -6.32 -0.18 1.04
C ARG A 90 -6.66 -0.26 -0.43
N VAL A 91 -6.69 -1.47 -0.97
CA VAL A 91 -6.73 -1.72 -2.41
C VAL A 91 -7.89 -2.63 -2.79
N THR A 92 -8.39 -2.46 -4.01
CA THR A 92 -9.30 -3.40 -4.67
C THR A 92 -8.69 -3.87 -5.99
N LYS A 93 -9.29 -4.90 -6.59
CA LYS A 93 -8.81 -5.45 -7.85
C LYS A 93 -8.86 -4.40 -8.96
N GLY A 94 -7.72 -4.21 -9.64
CA GLY A 94 -7.58 -3.26 -10.74
C GLY A 94 -7.26 -1.83 -10.30
N ASP A 95 -7.16 -1.55 -9.00
CA ASP A 95 -6.66 -0.26 -8.55
C ASP A 95 -5.24 -0.01 -9.09
N THR A 96 -4.97 1.26 -9.36
CA THR A 96 -3.63 1.77 -9.64
C THR A 96 -3.28 2.87 -8.64
N PHE A 97 -2.02 2.92 -8.26
CA PHE A 97 -1.49 3.99 -7.41
C PHE A 97 -0.22 4.57 -8.01
N GLU A 98 -0.04 5.87 -7.83
CA GLU A 98 1.22 6.57 -8.07
C GLU A 98 1.61 7.30 -6.79
N VAL A 99 2.87 7.13 -6.38
CA VAL A 99 3.44 7.82 -5.22
C VAL A 99 4.45 8.85 -5.72
N LEU A 100 4.24 10.09 -5.30
CA LEU A 100 5.14 11.19 -5.57
C LEU A 100 5.83 11.60 -4.26
N VAL A 101 7.14 11.81 -4.31
CA VAL A 101 7.94 12.37 -3.22
C VAL A 101 8.48 13.70 -3.71
N ASP A 102 8.12 14.78 -3.02
CA ASP A 102 8.45 16.15 -3.43
C ASP A 102 8.13 16.40 -4.93
N GLU A 103 6.91 16.06 -5.33
CA GLU A 103 6.36 16.20 -6.70
C GLU A 103 7.00 15.30 -7.79
N GLU A 104 8.00 14.48 -7.43
CA GLU A 104 8.59 13.51 -8.36
C GLU A 104 7.96 12.13 -8.19
N SER A 105 7.51 11.51 -9.29
CA SER A 105 7.00 10.14 -9.27
C SER A 105 8.11 9.16 -8.93
N VAL A 106 7.92 8.34 -7.88
CA VAL A 106 8.97 7.42 -7.37
C VAL A 106 8.58 5.95 -7.47
N VAL A 107 7.29 5.64 -7.51
CA VAL A 107 6.79 4.27 -7.71
C VAL A 107 5.34 4.32 -8.17
N THR A 108 4.98 3.39 -9.04
CA THR A 108 3.60 3.07 -9.40
C THR A 108 3.24 1.65 -8.97
N PHE A 109 1.96 1.41 -8.74
CA PHE A 109 1.41 0.10 -8.43
C PHE A 109 0.19 -0.17 -9.31
N ASN A 110 0.11 -1.38 -9.86
CA ASN A 110 -1.04 -1.87 -10.62
C ASN A 110 -1.46 -3.24 -10.09
N PHE A 111 -2.64 -3.31 -9.49
CA PHE A 111 -3.15 -4.51 -8.81
C PHE A 111 -3.99 -5.43 -9.70
N ALA A 112 -4.00 -5.22 -11.03
CA ALA A 112 -4.80 -6.03 -11.95
C ALA A 112 -4.39 -7.51 -11.97
N GLN A 113 -3.11 -7.81 -11.72
CA GLN A 113 -2.55 -9.17 -11.74
C GLN A 113 -2.35 -9.79 -10.35
N ALA A 114 -2.77 -9.10 -9.29
CA ALA A 114 -2.70 -9.64 -7.94
C ALA A 114 -3.85 -10.63 -7.66
N THR A 115 -3.60 -11.58 -6.78
CA THR A 115 -4.60 -12.54 -6.28
C THR A 115 -5.20 -12.00 -5.00
N PHE A 116 -6.53 -11.91 -4.94
CA PHE A 116 -7.28 -11.44 -3.77
C PHE A 116 -7.90 -12.65 -3.08
N GLU A 117 -7.27 -13.12 -2.01
CA GLU A 117 -7.67 -14.28 -1.22
C GLU A 117 -8.74 -13.90 -0.19
N LYS A 118 -9.87 -14.60 -0.23
CA LYS A 118 -11.02 -14.37 0.65
C LYS A 118 -10.80 -14.91 2.06
#